data_AF-A0A7J0CMM9-F1
#
_entry.id   AF-A0A7J0CMM9-F1
#
_cell.length_a   1.000
_cell.length_b   1.000
_cell.length_c   1.000
_cell.angle_alpha   90.00
_cell.angle_beta   90.00
_cell.angle_gamma   90.00
#
_symmetry.space_group_name_H-M   'P 1'
#
loop_
_entity.id
_entity.type
_entity.pdbx_description
1 polymer ?
#
loop_
_entity_poly.entity_id
_entity_poly.type
_entity_poly.pdbx_seq_one_letter_code
_entity_poly.pdbx_strand_id
1 'polypeptide(L)' 'MGARRWLGRPVLEEGAPADLVVYDEDPRADVRVLAAPRHIVLNGRVTG' A
#
# COMPACT_ATOMS: atom_id res chain seq x y z
N MET A 1 1.20 -4.62 -16.61
CA MET A 1 0.63 -3.28 -16.33
C MET A 1 -0.38 -3.42 -15.21
N GLY A 2 -0.29 -2.62 -14.14
CA GLY A 2 -1.11 -2.78 -12.92
C GLY A 2 -2.24 -1.75 -12.79
N ALA A 3 -3.22 -2.05 -11.94
CA ALA A 3 -4.41 -1.23 -11.68
C ALA A 3 -4.14 0.26 -11.41
N ARG A 4 -2.98 0.60 -10.81
CA ARG A 4 -2.58 1.99 -10.53
C ARG A 4 -2.47 2.88 -11.77
N ARG A 5 -1.95 2.34 -12.88
CA ARG A 5 -1.79 3.09 -14.14
C ARG A 5 -3.14 3.43 -14.76
N TRP A 6 -4.10 2.51 -14.67
CA TRP A 6 -5.47 2.73 -15.15
C TRP A 6 -6.21 3.75 -14.27
N LEU A 7 -5.92 3.78 -12.97
CA LEU A 7 -6.48 4.74 -12.01
C LEU A 7 -5.81 6.13 -12.03
N GLY A 8 -4.81 6.37 -12.89
CA GLY A 8 -4.08 7.64 -12.95
C GLY A 8 -3.34 8.00 -11.66
N ARG A 9 -3.05 7.00 -10.80
CA ARG A 9 -2.36 7.23 -9.52
C ARG A 9 -0.86 6.97 -9.67
N PRO A 10 0.00 7.90 -9.21
CA PRO A 10 1.44 7.71 -9.24
C PRO A 10 1.86 6.47 -8.44
N VAL A 11 3.02 5.93 -8.80
CA VAL A 11 3.67 4.87 -8.01
C VAL A 11 4.25 5.52 -6.73
N LEU A 12 4.90 4.74 -5.86
CA LEU A 12 5.78 5.29 -4.84
C LEU A 12 6.90 6.07 -5.54
N GLU A 13 6.71 7.38 -5.62
CA GLU A 13 7.58 8.34 -6.28
C GLU A 13 7.83 9.51 -5.33
N GLU A 14 8.98 10.14 -5.44
CA GLU A 14 9.32 11.28 -4.60
C GLU A 14 8.34 12.44 -4.83
N GLY A 15 7.81 13.01 -3.74
CA GLY A 15 6.80 14.08 -3.78
C GLY A 15 5.35 13.61 -3.97
N ALA A 16 5.10 12.33 -4.21
CA ALA A 16 3.74 11.79 -4.24
C ALA A 16 3.15 11.62 -2.82
N PRO A 17 1.82 11.63 -2.65
CA PRO A 17 1.18 11.27 -1.39
C PRO A 17 1.66 9.89 -0.90
N ALA A 18 2.06 9.83 0.37
CA ALA A 18 2.53 8.59 0.99
C ALA A 18 1.34 7.68 1.37
N ASP A 19 0.77 7.04 0.35
CA ASP A 19 -0.31 6.06 0.49
C ASP A 19 0.25 4.63 0.36
N LEU A 20 0.39 3.95 1.51
CA LEU A 20 1.01 2.62 1.59
C LEU A 20 0.37 1.75 2.67
N VAL A 21 0.45 0.43 2.47
CA VAL A 21 -0.02 -0.57 3.42
C VAL A 21 1.17 -1.49 3.74
N VAL A 22 1.43 -1.68 5.02
CA VAL A 22 2.54 -2.50 5.53
C VAL A 22 1.98 -3.81 6.06
N TYR A 23 2.62 -4.92 5.67
CA TYR A 23 2.34 -6.27 6.15
C TYR A 23 3.58 -6.83 6.84
N ASP A 24 3.39 -7.67 7.87
CA ASP A 24 4.50 -8.36 8.56
C ASP A 24 5.12 -9.47 7.69
N GLU A 25 4.35 -10.00 6.73
CA GLU A 25 4.74 -11.09 5.84
C GLU A 25 4.49 -10.72 4.37
N ASP A 26 5.18 -11.39 3.43
CA ASP A 26 4.97 -11.16 1.99
C ASP A 26 3.58 -11.70 1.56
N PRO A 27 2.64 -10.83 1.14
CA PRO A 27 1.32 -11.27 0.69
C PRO A 27 1.36 -12.13 -0.58
N ARG A 28 2.49 -12.19 -1.29
CA ARG A 28 2.69 -13.10 -2.43
C ARG A 28 2.96 -14.52 -1.98
N ALA A 29 3.46 -14.71 -0.76
CA ALA A 29 3.70 -16.03 -0.16
C ALA A 29 2.47 -16.51 0.64
N ASP A 30 1.76 -15.60 1.31
CA ASP A 30 0.49 -15.89 1.99
C ASP A 30 -0.52 -14.75 1.81
N VAL A 31 -1.58 -14.99 1.04
CA VAL A 31 -2.60 -13.97 0.76
C VAL A 31 -3.46 -13.61 1.99
N ARG A 32 -3.50 -14.45 3.03
CA ARG A 32 -4.32 -14.22 4.22
C ARG A 32 -3.88 -12.99 5.01
N VAL A 33 -2.60 -12.61 4.89
CA VAL A 33 -2.01 -11.44 5.56
C VAL A 33 -2.67 -10.14 5.13
N LEU A 34 -3.32 -10.12 3.97
CA LEU A 34 -4.09 -8.96 3.49
C LEU A 34 -5.24 -8.57 4.44
N ALA A 35 -5.74 -9.52 5.24
CA ALA A 35 -6.80 -9.28 6.22
C ALA A 35 -6.32 -8.61 7.53
N ALA A 36 -5.01 -8.60 7.79
CA ALA A 36 -4.42 -8.04 9.00
C ALA A 36 -3.22 -7.14 8.65
N PRO A 37 -3.45 -5.94 8.09
CA PRO A 37 -2.38 -4.98 7.85
C PRO A 37 -1.72 -4.55 9.17
N ARG A 38 -0.39 -4.44 9.16
CA ARG A 38 0.38 -3.92 10.30
C ARG A 38 0.18 -2.42 10.45
N HIS A 39 0.28 -1.69 9.34
CA HIS A 39 0.06 -0.25 9.30
C HIS A 39 -0.60 0.14 7.99
N ILE A 40 -1.53 1.09 8.07
CA ILE A 40 -2.09 1.78 6.90
C ILE A 40 -1.63 3.22 7.00
N VAL A 41 -1.00 3.72 5.94
CA VAL A 41 -0.56 5.12 5.87
C VAL A 41 -1.29 5.79 4.72
N LEU A 42 -1.97 6.89 5.03
CA LEU A 42 -2.73 7.69 4.08
C LEU A 42 -2.28 9.15 4.20
N ASN A 43 -1.87 9.75 3.07
CA ASN A 43 -1.30 11.10 3.03
C ASN A 43 -0.19 11.32 4.08
N GLY A 44 0.65 10.31 4.32
CA GLY A 44 1.73 10.37 5.30
C GLY A 44 1.29 10.27 6.77
N ARG A 45 0.02 9.97 7.06
CA ARG A 45 -0.48 9.73 8.42
C ARG A 45 -0.77 8.25 8.62
N VAL A 46 -0.32 7.70 9.75
CA VAL A 46 -0.67 6.34 10.16
C VAL A 46 -2.13 6.32 10.63
N THR A 47 -2.90 5.35 10.13
CA THR A 47 -4.31 5.14 10.43
C THR A 47 -4.55 3.66 10.70
N GLY A 48 -5.48 3.36 11.62
CA GLY A 48 -5.76 1.98 12.06
C GLY A 48 -5.18 1.70 13.43
#